data_AF-A0A1U8F7V0-F1
#
_entry.id   AF-A0A1U8F7V0-F1
#
_cell.length_a   1.000
_cell.length_b   1.000
_cell.length_c   1.000
_cell.angle_alpha   90.00
_cell.angle_beta   90.00
_cell.angle_gamma   90.00
#
_symmetry.space_group_name_H-M   'P 1'
#
loop_
_entity.id
_entity.type
_entity.pdbx_description
1 polymer ?
#
loop_
_entity_poly.entity_id
_entity_poly.type
_entity_poly.pdbx_seq_one_letter_code
_entity_poly.pdbx_strand_id
1 'polypeptide(L)'
;MSRVFCKSLIPLLAFSSSSSSYYSAQFRFRHSRRPNVSPMATEASSSSSSPSPSSAIDFLTLCHRLKTTKRAGWVRRGVNDPESIADHMYRMGVMALISADLPGVDRDKCIKMAIVHDIAEAIVGDITPADGISKDEKSRRERAALEDMCKLLGGGSRAKEISDLWMEYEENSTLEAKVVKDFDKVEMILQALEYENEQGKDLDEFFQSTAGKFQTEVGKAWASEVASRRKKSN
;
A
#
# COMPACT_ATOMS: atom_id res chain seq x y z
N MET A 1 20.45 -15.62 -18.55
CA MET A 1 20.82 -14.36 -19.23
C MET A 1 20.22 -13.21 -18.45
N SER A 2 20.91 -12.25 -17.86
CA SER A 2 22.29 -12.11 -17.38
C SER A 2 22.20 -11.16 -16.19
N ARG A 3 22.62 -11.60 -15.00
CA ARG A 3 22.78 -10.74 -13.83
C ARG A 3 24.14 -10.07 -13.95
N VAL A 4 24.17 -8.74 -14.06
CA VAL A 4 25.41 -7.98 -14.01
C VAL A 4 25.88 -7.95 -12.56
N PHE A 5 27.05 -8.54 -12.32
CA PHE A 5 27.79 -8.47 -11.05
C PHE A 5 28.22 -7.03 -10.78
N CYS A 6 27.67 -6.38 -9.76
CA CYS A 6 28.28 -5.21 -9.17
C CYS A 6 29.19 -5.67 -8.02
N LYS A 7 30.50 -5.53 -8.20
CA LYS A 7 31.51 -5.86 -7.20
C LYS A 7 31.45 -4.83 -6.06
N SER A 8 31.19 -5.34 -4.86
CA SER A 8 31.30 -4.64 -3.58
C SER A 8 32.76 -4.28 -3.27
N LEU A 9 32.99 -3.07 -2.78
CA LEU A 9 34.17 -2.63 -2.04
C LEU A 9 33.67 -1.98 -0.73
N ILE A 10 33.64 -2.76 0.35
CA ILE A 10 33.41 -2.28 1.71
C ILE A 10 34.69 -2.59 2.51
N PRO A 11 35.34 -1.61 3.16
CA PRO A 11 36.50 -1.88 4.00
C PRO A 11 36.09 -2.55 5.33
N LEU A 12 36.82 -3.60 5.69
CA LEU A 12 36.75 -4.28 6.99
C LEU A 12 37.10 -3.30 8.13
N LEU A 13 36.22 -3.22 9.13
CA LEU A 13 36.59 -2.73 10.47
C LEU A 13 36.77 -3.93 11.40
N ALA A 14 37.96 -4.01 11.99
CA ALA A 14 38.37 -5.01 12.96
C ALA A 14 37.63 -4.82 14.29
N PHE A 15 37.04 -5.89 14.82
CA PHE A 15 36.56 -5.94 16.20
C PHE A 15 37.49 -6.85 17.01
N SER A 16 38.07 -6.27 18.06
CA SER A 16 38.98 -6.91 19.00
C SER A 16 38.25 -7.91 19.89
N SER A 17 38.88 -9.07 20.07
CA SER A 17 38.52 -10.15 20.99
C SER A 17 38.72 -9.75 22.46
N SER A 18 37.73 -10.06 23.29
CA SER A 18 37.90 -10.17 24.75
C SER A 18 37.19 -11.41 25.26
N SER A 19 37.99 -12.30 25.84
CA SER A 19 37.66 -13.59 26.41
C SER A 19 36.78 -13.47 27.66
N SER A 20 35.89 -14.45 27.88
CA SER A 20 35.61 -14.89 29.25
C SER A 20 35.22 -16.36 29.28
N SER A 21 35.84 -17.06 30.21
CA SER A 21 35.86 -18.50 30.41
C SER A 21 34.94 -18.85 31.57
N TYR A 22 34.01 -19.78 31.39
CA TYR A 22 33.31 -20.38 32.53
C TYR A 22 33.02 -21.89 32.32
N TYR A 23 33.85 -22.67 33.01
CA TYR A 23 33.60 -23.90 33.76
C TYR A 23 32.49 -24.88 33.34
N SER A 24 32.96 -26.09 33.03
CA SER A 24 32.24 -27.36 33.09
C SER A 24 31.80 -27.71 34.52
N ALA A 25 30.56 -28.15 34.69
CA ALA A 25 30.16 -29.03 35.78
C ALA A 25 29.06 -29.99 35.33
N GLN A 26 29.43 -31.27 35.21
CA GLN A 26 28.50 -32.39 35.09
C GLN A 26 27.68 -32.51 36.38
N PHE A 27 26.36 -32.62 36.27
CA PHE A 27 25.52 -33.05 37.40
C PHE A 27 24.50 -34.11 37.00
N ARG A 28 24.34 -35.02 37.96
CA ARG A 28 23.82 -36.38 37.82
C ARG A 28 22.33 -36.44 37.52
N PHE A 29 21.97 -37.50 36.79
CA PHE A 29 20.62 -38.04 36.63
C PHE A 29 19.90 -38.19 37.98
N ARG A 30 18.69 -37.64 38.06
CA ARG A 30 17.65 -38.07 39.01
C ARG A 30 16.31 -38.15 38.28
N HIS A 31 15.77 -39.37 38.19
CA HIS A 31 14.45 -39.65 37.66
C HIS A 31 13.40 -39.01 38.58
N SER A 32 12.62 -38.06 38.06
CA SER A 32 11.41 -37.56 38.70
C SER A 32 10.21 -37.89 37.81
N ARG A 33 9.21 -38.54 38.42
CA ARG A 33 7.99 -39.05 37.78
C ARG A 33 7.15 -37.87 37.24
N ARG A 34 6.72 -37.94 35.98
CA ARG A 34 5.73 -37.01 35.41
C ARG A 34 4.31 -37.45 35.77
N PRO A 35 3.40 -36.52 36.10
CA PRO A 35 1.98 -36.84 36.24
C PRO A 35 1.33 -36.98 34.86
N ASN A 36 0.29 -37.81 34.84
CA ASN A 36 -0.56 -38.15 33.71
C ASN A 36 -1.38 -36.92 33.26
N VAL A 37 -1.27 -36.52 31.99
CA VAL A 37 -2.09 -35.45 31.41
C VAL A 37 -2.93 -36.06 30.28
N SER A 38 -4.25 -36.01 30.46
CA SER A 38 -5.26 -36.41 29.47
C SER A 38 -5.13 -35.62 28.16
N PRO A 39 -5.47 -36.19 26.99
CA PRO A 39 -5.47 -35.44 25.74
C PRO A 39 -6.80 -34.70 25.62
N MET A 40 -6.79 -33.37 25.80
CA MET A 40 -7.96 -32.56 25.45
C MET A 40 -7.51 -31.24 24.83
N ALA A 41 -8.24 -30.90 23.75
CA ALA A 41 -8.09 -29.76 22.86
C ALA A 41 -6.89 -29.85 21.90
N THR A 42 -7.16 -30.41 20.73
CA THR A 42 -6.61 -29.91 19.46
C THR A 42 -6.73 -28.39 19.46
N GLU A 43 -5.63 -27.72 19.78
CA GLU A 43 -5.43 -26.33 19.41
C GLU A 43 -5.69 -26.24 17.90
N ALA A 44 -6.72 -25.50 17.52
CA ALA A 44 -6.90 -25.09 16.15
C ALA A 44 -5.68 -24.23 15.81
N SER A 45 -4.68 -24.85 15.17
CA SER A 45 -3.59 -24.12 14.55
C SER A 45 -4.25 -23.12 13.61
N SER A 46 -4.15 -21.83 13.94
CA SER A 46 -4.44 -20.75 13.01
C SER A 46 -3.43 -20.87 11.88
N SER A 47 -3.74 -21.75 10.91
CA SER A 47 -2.89 -21.93 9.75
C SER A 47 -2.88 -20.58 9.04
N SER A 48 -1.75 -19.90 9.15
CA SER A 48 -1.31 -18.78 8.31
C SER A 48 -1.09 -19.28 6.88
N SER A 49 -2.11 -19.93 6.31
CA SER A 49 -2.03 -20.54 5.00
C SER A 49 -1.93 -19.42 3.98
N SER A 50 -0.77 -19.35 3.34
CA SER A 50 -0.59 -18.60 2.11
C SER A 50 -1.62 -19.06 1.07
N PRO A 51 -2.03 -18.16 0.15
CA PRO A 51 -2.93 -18.56 -0.93
C PRO A 51 -2.34 -19.73 -1.71
N SER A 52 -3.22 -20.62 -2.21
CA SER A 52 -2.78 -21.67 -3.13
C SER A 52 -2.13 -21.04 -4.38
N PRO A 53 -1.19 -21.70 -5.07
CA PRO A 53 -0.62 -21.16 -6.30
C PRO A 53 -1.67 -20.79 -7.34
N SER A 54 -2.75 -21.59 -7.49
CA SER A 54 -3.84 -21.27 -8.42
C SER A 54 -4.54 -19.97 -8.01
N SER A 55 -5.03 -19.89 -6.76
CA SER A 55 -5.72 -18.71 -6.24
C SER A 55 -4.85 -17.44 -6.31
N ALA A 56 -3.55 -17.57 -6.05
CA ALA A 56 -2.61 -16.46 -6.17
C ALA A 56 -2.48 -15.99 -7.63
N ILE A 57 -2.35 -16.91 -8.59
CA ILE A 57 -2.26 -16.57 -10.01
C ILE A 57 -3.58 -16.00 -10.54
N ASP A 58 -4.73 -16.53 -10.12
CA ASP A 58 -6.05 -16.01 -10.51
C ASP A 58 -6.26 -14.59 -9.98
N PHE A 59 -5.92 -14.36 -8.70
CA PHE A 59 -5.94 -13.03 -8.09
C PHE A 59 -5.02 -12.04 -8.83
N LEU A 60 -3.78 -12.43 -9.11
CA LEU A 60 -2.83 -11.58 -9.85
C LEU A 60 -3.27 -11.33 -11.30
N THR A 61 -3.92 -12.30 -11.93
CA THR A 61 -4.52 -12.17 -13.26
C THR A 61 -5.66 -11.16 -13.23
N LEU A 62 -6.48 -11.15 -12.20
CA LEU A 62 -7.49 -10.11 -12.01
C LEU A 62 -6.85 -8.72 -11.81
N CYS A 63 -5.81 -8.62 -10.99
CA CYS A 63 -5.07 -7.36 -10.78
C CYS A 63 -4.41 -6.82 -12.06
N HIS A 64 -4.24 -7.61 -13.12
CA HIS A 64 -3.81 -7.10 -14.43
C HIS A 64 -4.69 -5.95 -14.92
N ARG A 65 -5.99 -5.96 -14.60
CA ARG A 65 -6.93 -4.91 -15.01
C ARG A 65 -6.50 -3.52 -14.52
N LEU A 66 -5.82 -3.43 -13.38
CA LEU A 66 -5.30 -2.16 -12.84
C LEU A 66 -4.20 -1.54 -13.72
N LYS A 67 -3.47 -2.37 -14.49
CA LYS A 67 -2.43 -1.91 -15.43
C LYS A 67 -3.03 -1.35 -16.71
N THR A 68 -4.22 -1.83 -17.08
CA THR A 68 -4.87 -1.48 -18.35
C THR A 68 -5.96 -0.42 -18.18
N THR A 69 -6.56 -0.32 -16.99
CA THR A 69 -7.55 0.72 -16.69
C THR A 69 -6.85 2.05 -16.47
N LYS A 70 -7.17 3.01 -17.34
CA LYS A 70 -6.67 4.38 -17.25
C LYS A 70 -7.46 5.19 -16.25
N ARG A 71 -6.78 6.06 -15.50
CA ARG A 71 -7.41 6.98 -14.55
C ARG A 71 -8.38 7.92 -15.27
N ALA A 72 -9.67 7.76 -14.98
CA ALA A 72 -10.78 8.33 -15.72
C ALA A 72 -10.83 9.86 -15.65
N GLY A 73 -10.33 10.47 -14.57
CA GLY A 73 -10.16 11.93 -14.47
C GLY A 73 -9.34 12.50 -15.63
N TRP A 74 -8.20 11.87 -15.94
CA TRP A 74 -7.30 12.28 -17.02
C TRP A 74 -7.89 12.02 -18.40
N VAL A 75 -8.52 10.85 -18.59
CA VAL A 75 -9.22 10.49 -19.84
C VAL A 75 -10.26 11.54 -20.20
N ARG A 76 -11.07 11.99 -19.23
CA ARG A 76 -12.11 13.02 -19.42
C ARG A 76 -11.55 14.41 -19.76
N ARG A 77 -10.30 14.69 -19.44
CA ARG A 77 -9.59 15.93 -19.81
C ARG A 77 -8.75 15.76 -21.08
N GLY A 78 -8.91 14.62 -21.75
CA GLY A 78 -8.22 14.31 -23.00
C GLY A 78 -6.71 14.32 -22.85
N VAL A 79 -6.18 13.99 -21.66
CA VAL A 79 -4.75 13.71 -21.45
C VAL A 79 -4.34 12.60 -22.42
N ASN A 80 -3.27 12.84 -23.17
CA ASN A 80 -2.68 11.83 -24.05
C ASN A 80 -1.93 10.81 -23.19
N ASP A 81 -2.11 9.52 -23.49
CA ASP A 81 -1.51 8.40 -22.77
C ASP A 81 -1.57 8.54 -21.23
N PRO A 82 -2.79 8.65 -20.66
CA PRO A 82 -2.95 8.81 -19.22
C PRO A 82 -2.40 7.60 -18.47
N GLU A 83 -1.99 7.83 -17.23
CA GLU A 83 -1.52 6.79 -16.32
C GLU A 83 -2.61 5.73 -16.06
N SER A 84 -2.17 4.53 -15.70
CA SER A 84 -3.05 3.49 -15.17
C SER A 84 -3.25 3.62 -13.67
N ILE A 85 -4.26 2.95 -13.11
CA ILE A 85 -4.46 2.88 -11.65
C ILE A 85 -3.24 2.26 -10.96
N ALA A 86 -2.59 1.29 -11.61
CA ALA A 86 -1.37 0.67 -11.08
C ALA A 86 -0.17 1.65 -11.03
N ASP A 87 -0.06 2.59 -11.97
CA ASP A 87 0.99 3.62 -11.98
C ASP A 87 0.82 4.58 -10.77
N HIS A 88 -0.43 5.04 -10.57
CA HIS A 88 -0.83 5.87 -9.43
C HIS A 88 -0.47 5.19 -8.09
N MET A 89 -0.94 3.96 -7.86
CA MET A 89 -0.66 3.22 -6.63
C MET A 89 0.83 2.91 -6.44
N TYR A 90 1.57 2.68 -7.53
CA TYR A 90 3.02 2.47 -7.45
C TYR A 90 3.72 3.71 -6.90
N ARG A 91 3.43 4.90 -7.46
CA ARG A 91 4.07 6.14 -7.01
C ARG A 91 3.66 6.48 -5.57
N MET A 92 2.43 6.21 -5.17
CA MET A 92 2.01 6.31 -3.76
C MET A 92 2.80 5.37 -2.83
N GLY A 93 3.07 4.14 -3.25
CA GLY A 93 3.93 3.21 -2.49
C GLY A 93 5.34 3.77 -2.31
N VAL A 94 5.91 4.40 -3.34
CA VAL A 94 7.20 5.10 -3.26
C VAL A 94 7.12 6.31 -2.31
N MET A 95 6.05 7.09 -2.38
CA MET A 95 5.81 8.22 -1.48
C MET A 95 5.79 7.80 -0.01
N ALA A 96 5.07 6.71 0.32
CA ALA A 96 5.08 6.14 1.66
C ALA A 96 6.48 5.66 2.08
N LEU A 97 7.21 5.01 1.17
CA LEU A 97 8.56 4.52 1.43
C LEU A 97 9.58 5.64 1.73
N ILE A 98 9.54 6.75 0.98
CA ILE A 98 10.49 7.86 1.13
C ILE A 98 10.06 8.90 2.18
N SER A 99 8.84 8.80 2.70
CA SER A 99 8.40 9.68 3.78
C SER A 99 9.25 9.45 5.02
N ALA A 100 9.54 10.54 5.74
CA ALA A 100 10.22 10.46 7.02
C ALA A 100 9.37 9.68 8.02
N ASP A 101 10.00 9.02 8.99
CA ASP A 101 9.27 8.31 10.04
C ASP A 101 8.44 9.33 10.85
N LEU A 102 7.12 9.15 10.84
CA LEU A 102 6.17 10.03 11.52
C LEU A 102 5.83 9.43 12.89
N PRO A 103 5.79 10.24 13.97
CA PRO A 103 5.44 9.74 15.29
C PRO A 103 4.07 9.05 15.30
N GLY A 104 4.03 7.78 15.73
CA GLY A 104 2.80 7.00 15.83
C GLY A 104 2.22 6.49 14.51
N VAL A 105 3.01 6.50 13.43
CA VAL A 105 2.62 5.98 12.10
C VAL A 105 3.50 4.79 11.74
N ASP A 106 2.88 3.66 11.39
CA ASP A 106 3.59 2.51 10.80
C ASP A 106 3.79 2.73 9.29
N ARG A 107 5.04 2.99 8.88
CA ARG A 107 5.40 3.19 7.47
C ARG A 107 5.12 1.96 6.60
N ASP A 108 5.38 0.75 7.08
CA ASP A 108 5.17 -0.46 6.31
C ASP A 108 3.66 -0.68 6.07
N LYS A 109 2.83 -0.32 7.05
CA LYS A 109 1.38 -0.30 6.89
C LYS A 109 0.93 0.75 5.87
N CYS A 110 1.51 1.96 5.86
CA CYS A 110 1.24 2.96 4.82
C CYS A 110 1.58 2.45 3.42
N ILE A 111 2.73 1.78 3.24
CA ILE A 111 3.13 1.20 1.95
C ILE A 111 2.12 0.13 1.52
N LYS A 112 1.76 -0.79 2.40
CA LYS A 112 0.77 -1.84 2.12
C LYS A 112 -0.59 -1.25 1.77
N MET A 113 -1.04 -0.24 2.51
CA MET A 113 -2.31 0.43 2.27
C MET A 113 -2.30 1.14 0.90
N ALA A 114 -1.22 1.86 0.56
CA ALA A 114 -1.09 2.55 -0.72
C ALA A 114 -1.23 1.59 -1.93
N ILE A 115 -0.65 0.39 -1.86
CA ILE A 115 -0.72 -0.58 -2.97
C ILE A 115 -2.03 -1.37 -3.04
N VAL A 116 -2.95 -1.23 -2.07
CA VAL A 116 -4.24 -1.94 -2.06
C VAL A 116 -5.47 -1.03 -2.04
N HIS A 117 -5.32 0.28 -1.81
CA HIS A 117 -6.46 1.15 -1.57
C HIS A 117 -7.45 1.23 -2.76
N ASP A 118 -6.96 1.23 -3.99
CA ASP A 118 -7.77 1.20 -5.22
C ASP A 118 -7.87 -0.20 -5.84
N ILE A 119 -7.53 -1.26 -5.10
CA ILE A 119 -7.49 -2.62 -5.67
C ILE A 119 -8.86 -3.09 -6.19
N ALA A 120 -9.95 -2.63 -5.58
CA ALA A 120 -11.32 -2.94 -5.98
C ALA A 120 -11.67 -2.40 -7.38
N GLU A 121 -10.98 -1.37 -7.84
CA GLU A 121 -11.15 -0.79 -9.19
C GLU A 121 -10.74 -1.78 -10.29
N ALA A 122 -10.00 -2.85 -9.94
CA ALA A 122 -9.77 -3.98 -10.83
C ALA A 122 -11.08 -4.61 -11.31
N ILE A 123 -12.17 -4.51 -10.54
CA ILE A 123 -13.50 -5.01 -10.91
C ILE A 123 -14.40 -3.84 -11.34
N VAL A 124 -14.51 -2.80 -10.52
CA VAL A 124 -15.52 -1.74 -10.68
C VAL A 124 -15.13 -0.64 -11.67
N GLY A 125 -13.84 -0.54 -12.02
CA GLY A 125 -13.27 0.59 -12.77
C GLY A 125 -13.07 1.84 -11.90
N ASP A 126 -12.35 2.83 -12.43
CA ASP A 126 -12.12 4.11 -11.75
C ASP A 126 -13.39 4.99 -11.79
N ILE A 127 -14.19 4.91 -10.72
CA ILE A 127 -15.44 5.67 -10.57
C ILE A 127 -15.13 7.09 -10.10
N THR A 128 -15.49 8.07 -10.92
CA THR A 128 -15.21 9.50 -10.65
C THR A 128 -16.47 10.24 -10.20
N PRO A 129 -16.34 11.44 -9.61
CA PRO A 129 -17.51 12.28 -9.29
C PRO A 129 -18.40 12.60 -10.51
N ALA A 130 -17.83 12.59 -11.73
CA ALA A 130 -18.58 12.83 -12.97
C ALA A 130 -19.54 11.69 -13.35
N ASP A 131 -19.41 10.51 -12.74
CA ASP A 131 -20.27 9.35 -13.01
C ASP A 131 -21.62 9.42 -12.29
N GLY A 132 -21.83 10.41 -11.41
CA GLY A 132 -23.11 10.61 -10.71
C GLY A 132 -23.46 9.50 -9.72
N ILE A 133 -22.51 8.63 -9.37
CA ILE A 133 -22.67 7.58 -8.38
C ILE A 133 -22.46 8.19 -6.99
N SER A 134 -23.41 7.96 -6.08
CA SER A 134 -23.29 8.43 -4.69
C SER A 134 -22.11 7.78 -3.99
N LYS A 135 -21.55 8.45 -2.97
CA LYS A 135 -20.46 7.90 -2.16
C LYS A 135 -20.81 6.53 -1.57
N ASP A 136 -22.04 6.37 -1.09
CA ASP A 136 -22.51 5.11 -0.48
C ASP A 136 -22.60 3.98 -1.51
N GLU A 137 -23.07 4.28 -2.73
CA GLU A 137 -23.16 3.28 -3.79
C GLU A 137 -21.77 2.92 -4.35
N LYS A 138 -20.85 3.89 -4.48
CA LYS A 138 -19.44 3.63 -4.82
C LYS A 138 -18.82 2.68 -3.78
N SER A 139 -18.93 3.04 -2.50
CA SER A 139 -18.41 2.25 -1.39
C SER A 139 -19.02 0.85 -1.33
N ARG A 140 -20.34 0.71 -1.60
CA ARG A 140 -21.01 -0.61 -1.67
C ARG A 140 -20.45 -1.48 -2.80
N ARG A 141 -20.25 -0.91 -4.00
CA ARG A 141 -19.71 -1.65 -5.15
C ARG A 141 -18.28 -2.08 -4.92
N GLU A 142 -17.45 -1.19 -4.41
CA GLU A 142 -16.03 -1.48 -4.15
C GLU A 142 -15.86 -2.51 -3.04
N ARG A 143 -16.66 -2.43 -1.97
CA ARG A 143 -16.66 -3.45 -0.91
C ARG A 143 -17.06 -4.83 -1.45
N ALA A 144 -18.10 -4.90 -2.28
CA ALA A 144 -18.52 -6.17 -2.89
C ALA A 144 -17.43 -6.73 -3.81
N ALA A 145 -16.77 -5.88 -4.61
CA ALA A 145 -15.64 -6.27 -5.42
C ALA A 145 -14.48 -6.81 -4.57
N LEU A 146 -14.13 -6.11 -3.49
CA LEU A 146 -13.07 -6.54 -2.58
C LEU A 146 -13.37 -7.88 -1.92
N GLU A 147 -14.62 -8.11 -1.51
CA GLU A 147 -15.06 -9.40 -0.97
C GLU A 147 -14.86 -10.54 -1.98
N ASP A 148 -15.20 -10.32 -3.25
CA ASP A 148 -15.00 -11.31 -4.31
C ASP A 148 -13.51 -11.54 -4.61
N MET A 149 -12.69 -10.49 -4.59
CA MET A 149 -11.23 -10.61 -4.69
C MET A 149 -10.64 -11.41 -3.52
N CYS A 150 -11.13 -11.20 -2.30
CA CYS A 150 -10.70 -11.92 -1.11
C CYS A 150 -11.08 -13.41 -1.16
N LYS A 151 -12.28 -13.74 -1.69
CA LYS A 151 -12.68 -15.12 -1.95
C LYS A 151 -11.81 -15.76 -3.02
N LEU A 152 -11.52 -15.04 -4.11
CA LEU A 152 -10.65 -15.51 -5.19
C LEU A 152 -9.23 -15.83 -4.70
N LEU A 153 -8.70 -15.02 -3.78
CA LEU A 153 -7.41 -15.26 -3.13
C LEU A 153 -7.41 -16.51 -2.22
N GLY A 154 -8.57 -17.08 -1.91
CA GLY A 154 -8.72 -18.23 -1.03
C GLY A 154 -8.96 -17.87 0.44
N GLY A 155 -9.28 -16.61 0.75
CA GLY A 155 -9.54 -16.15 2.11
C GLY A 155 -8.30 -16.14 3.01
N GLY A 156 -8.48 -16.50 4.28
CA GLY A 156 -7.39 -16.58 5.26
C GLY A 156 -6.83 -15.23 5.69
N SER A 157 -5.67 -15.27 6.36
CA SER A 157 -5.07 -14.08 6.98
C SER A 157 -4.60 -13.02 5.98
N ARG A 158 -4.19 -13.44 4.77
CA ARG A 158 -3.76 -12.51 3.71
C ARG A 158 -4.94 -11.75 3.09
N ALA A 159 -6.04 -12.44 2.78
CA ALA A 159 -7.26 -11.77 2.32
C ALA A 159 -7.82 -10.83 3.41
N LYS A 160 -7.78 -11.27 4.68
CA LYS A 160 -8.18 -10.42 5.81
C LYS A 160 -7.32 -9.16 5.93
N GLU A 161 -6.00 -9.27 5.81
CA GLU A 161 -5.10 -8.11 5.86
C GLU A 161 -5.41 -7.10 4.75
N ILE A 162 -5.64 -7.56 3.51
CA ILE A 162 -6.05 -6.69 2.40
C ILE A 162 -7.39 -6.01 2.71
N SER A 163 -8.38 -6.78 3.19
CA SER A 163 -9.69 -6.25 3.54
C SER A 163 -9.62 -5.21 4.65
N ASP A 164 -8.83 -5.46 5.70
CA ASP A 164 -8.69 -4.55 6.83
C ASP A 164 -7.99 -3.25 6.41
N LEU A 165 -6.93 -3.33 5.59
CA LEU A 165 -6.22 -2.16 5.06
C LEU A 165 -7.14 -1.29 4.19
N TRP A 166 -7.92 -1.92 3.31
CA TRP A 166 -8.86 -1.20 2.44
C TRP A 166 -9.97 -0.51 3.25
N MET A 167 -10.57 -1.21 4.21
CA MET A 167 -11.60 -0.65 5.10
C MET A 167 -11.06 0.52 5.91
N GLU A 168 -9.85 0.39 6.47
CA GLU A 168 -9.21 1.45 7.25
C GLU A 168 -8.95 2.71 6.43
N TYR A 169 -8.51 2.55 5.17
CA TYR A 169 -8.34 3.64 4.22
C TYR A 169 -9.67 4.33 3.90
N GLU A 170 -10.73 3.57 3.65
CA GLU A 170 -12.06 4.09 3.31
C GLU A 170 -12.72 4.83 4.47
N GLU A 171 -12.57 4.31 5.69
CA GLU A 171 -13.06 4.93 6.92
C GLU A 171 -12.20 6.14 7.35
N ASN A 172 -10.97 6.25 6.83
CA ASN A 172 -10.01 7.31 7.18
C ASN A 172 -9.81 7.42 8.71
N SER A 173 -9.79 6.27 9.38
CA SER A 173 -9.90 6.17 10.85
C SER A 173 -8.56 6.27 11.58
N THR A 174 -7.45 5.92 10.94
CA THR A 174 -6.10 5.90 11.53
C THR A 174 -5.18 7.01 11.03
N LEU A 175 -4.00 7.17 11.65
CA LEU A 175 -3.00 8.11 11.16
C LEU A 175 -2.42 7.63 9.82
N GLU A 176 -2.22 6.34 9.65
CA GLU A 176 -1.77 5.73 8.39
C GLU A 176 -2.75 6.02 7.25
N ALA A 177 -4.06 5.82 7.48
CA ALA A 177 -5.09 6.12 6.49
C ALA A 177 -5.10 7.60 6.10
N LYS A 178 -4.93 8.51 7.07
CA LYS A 178 -4.85 9.96 6.79
C LYS A 178 -3.62 10.33 5.97
N VAL A 179 -2.47 9.72 6.28
CA VAL A 179 -1.23 9.90 5.50
C VAL A 179 -1.43 9.40 4.07
N VAL A 180 -1.97 8.20 3.88
CA VAL A 180 -2.17 7.62 2.54
C VAL A 180 -3.24 8.39 1.75
N LYS A 181 -4.33 8.87 2.40
CA LYS A 181 -5.32 9.76 1.76
C LYS A 181 -4.74 11.10 1.37
N ASP A 182 -3.74 11.61 2.08
CA ASP A 182 -3.03 12.82 1.67
C ASP A 182 -2.08 12.53 0.51
N PHE A 183 -1.37 11.40 0.53
CA PHE A 183 -0.52 10.98 -0.59
C PHE A 183 -1.30 10.74 -1.88
N ASP A 184 -2.48 10.13 -1.83
CA ASP A 184 -3.40 10.01 -2.97
C ASP A 184 -3.65 11.38 -3.63
N LYS A 185 -4.02 12.39 -2.82
CA LYS A 185 -4.25 13.76 -3.33
C LYS A 185 -2.97 14.44 -3.83
N VAL A 186 -1.85 14.29 -3.12
CA VAL A 186 -0.56 14.87 -3.51
C VAL A 186 -0.09 14.27 -4.83
N GLU A 187 -0.19 12.96 -4.98
CA GLU A 187 0.16 12.22 -6.20
C GLU A 187 -0.68 12.74 -7.37
N MET A 188 -2.00 12.88 -7.19
CA MET A 188 -2.90 13.39 -8.22
C MET A 188 -2.54 14.82 -8.67
N ILE A 189 -2.24 15.75 -7.76
CA ILE A 189 -1.87 17.12 -8.15
C ILE A 189 -0.45 17.22 -8.72
N LEU A 190 0.46 16.32 -8.32
CA LEU A 190 1.77 16.21 -8.93
C LEU A 190 1.64 15.70 -10.37
N GLN A 191 0.83 14.67 -10.60
CA GLN A 191 0.54 14.15 -11.94
C GLN A 191 -0.14 15.21 -12.82
N ALA A 192 -1.06 16.00 -12.25
CA ALA A 192 -1.66 17.13 -12.95
C ALA A 192 -0.59 18.12 -13.41
N LEU A 193 0.31 18.57 -12.51
CA LEU A 193 1.41 19.48 -12.86
C LEU A 193 2.30 18.92 -13.99
N GLU A 194 2.64 17.64 -13.93
CA GLU A 194 3.44 16.98 -14.97
C GLU A 194 2.72 16.99 -16.32
N TYR A 195 1.43 16.64 -16.36
CA TYR A 195 0.64 16.71 -17.59
C TYR A 195 0.43 18.14 -18.10
N GLU A 196 0.28 19.14 -17.23
CA GLU A 196 0.23 20.54 -17.65
C GLU A 196 1.54 20.94 -18.34
N ASN A 197 2.69 20.58 -17.75
CA ASN A 197 4.01 20.90 -18.29
C ASN A 197 4.30 20.18 -19.61
N GLU A 198 3.93 18.90 -19.71
CA GLU A 198 4.24 18.07 -20.88
C GLU A 198 3.26 18.28 -22.03
N GLN A 199 1.98 18.55 -21.73
CA GLN A 199 0.91 18.52 -22.71
C GLN A 199 0.17 19.86 -22.87
N GLY A 200 0.55 20.89 -22.10
CA GLY A 200 -0.04 22.23 -22.20
C GLY A 200 -1.53 22.28 -21.86
N LYS A 201 -2.00 21.38 -20.98
CA LYS A 201 -3.40 21.31 -20.54
C LYS A 201 -3.65 22.26 -19.36
N ASP A 202 -4.90 22.68 -19.20
CA ASP A 202 -5.37 23.31 -17.96
C ASP A 202 -6.05 22.25 -17.10
N LEU A 203 -5.43 21.95 -15.96
CA LEU A 203 -5.89 20.96 -14.99
C LEU A 203 -6.09 21.61 -13.60
N ASP A 204 -6.41 22.93 -13.55
CA ASP A 204 -6.59 23.68 -12.30
C ASP A 204 -7.65 23.05 -11.38
N GLU A 205 -8.69 22.45 -11.94
CA GLU A 205 -9.75 21.80 -11.16
C GLU A 205 -9.23 20.70 -10.22
N PHE A 206 -8.14 20.00 -10.55
CA PHE A 206 -7.56 18.98 -9.68
C PHE A 206 -6.92 19.61 -8.44
N PHE A 207 -6.29 20.78 -8.60
CA PHE A 207 -5.76 21.59 -7.50
C PHE A 207 -6.89 22.18 -6.66
N GLN A 208 -7.94 22.73 -7.28
CA GLN A 208 -9.09 23.26 -6.55
C GLN A 208 -9.82 22.17 -5.77
N SER A 209 -9.93 20.97 -6.34
CA SER A 209 -10.63 19.85 -5.71
C SER A 209 -9.94 19.33 -4.44
N THR A 210 -8.63 19.59 -4.27
CA THR A 210 -7.84 19.13 -3.12
C THR A 210 -7.51 20.23 -2.11
N ALA A 211 -7.72 21.50 -2.48
CA ALA A 211 -7.49 22.65 -1.61
C ALA A 211 -8.22 22.50 -0.25
N GLY A 212 -7.48 22.64 0.85
CA GLY A 212 -8.01 22.53 2.21
C GLY A 212 -8.38 21.10 2.66
N LYS A 213 -8.07 20.06 1.88
CA LYS A 213 -8.40 18.65 2.21
C LYS A 213 -7.23 17.82 2.70
N PHE A 214 -6.05 18.42 2.88
CA PHE A 214 -4.86 17.76 3.43
C PHE A 214 -4.92 17.76 4.96
N GLN A 215 -4.77 16.59 5.56
CA GLN A 215 -5.02 16.35 6.99
C GLN A 215 -3.74 16.41 7.83
N THR A 216 -2.64 15.92 7.27
CA THR A 216 -1.35 15.73 7.94
C THR A 216 -0.37 16.83 7.58
N GLU A 217 0.63 17.08 8.44
CA GLU A 217 1.66 18.08 8.16
C GLU A 217 2.53 17.69 6.96
N VAL A 218 2.84 16.39 6.79
CA VAL A 218 3.57 15.91 5.61
C VAL A 218 2.78 16.13 4.32
N GLY A 219 1.47 15.83 4.32
CA GLY A 219 0.60 16.04 3.18
C GLY A 219 0.49 17.50 2.79
N LYS A 220 0.27 18.38 3.78
CA LYS A 220 0.24 19.84 3.57
C LYS A 220 1.56 20.37 3.03
N ALA A 221 2.69 19.92 3.58
CA ALA A 221 4.00 20.36 3.14
C ALA A 221 4.28 19.96 1.68
N TRP A 222 4.02 18.70 1.32
CA TRP A 222 4.25 18.22 -0.04
C TRP A 222 3.28 18.86 -1.04
N ALA A 223 2.00 19.01 -0.68
CA ALA A 223 1.04 19.72 -1.53
C ALA A 223 1.43 21.18 -1.77
N SER A 224 1.92 21.86 -0.73
CA SER A 224 2.42 23.24 -0.85
C SER A 224 3.64 23.32 -1.78
N GLU A 225 4.52 22.33 -1.73
CA GLU A 225 5.68 22.25 -2.62
C GLU A 225 5.28 21.96 -4.07
N VAL A 226 4.29 21.09 -4.33
CA VAL A 226 3.77 20.90 -5.69
C VAL A 226 3.15 22.20 -6.21
N ALA A 227 2.34 22.87 -5.38
CA ALA A 227 1.72 24.14 -5.75
C ALA A 227 2.74 25.25 -6.02
N SER A 228 3.85 25.31 -5.27
CA SER A 228 4.91 26.32 -5.46
C SER A 228 5.64 26.17 -6.80
N ARG A 229 5.73 24.94 -7.32
CA ARG A 229 6.35 24.61 -8.61
C ARG A 229 5.46 24.88 -9.81
N ARG A 230 4.15 24.99 -9.61
CA ARG A 230 3.17 25.24 -10.66
C ARG A 230 3.23 26.69 -11.11
N LYS A 231 3.82 26.94 -12.28
CA LYS A 231 3.80 28.25 -12.93
C LYS A 231 2.46 28.42 -13.64
N LYS A 232 1.58 29.30 -13.14
CA LYS A 232 0.42 29.72 -13.93
C LYS A 232 0.93 30.63 -15.05
N SER A 233 0.73 30.22 -16.30
CA SER A 233 0.85 31.14 -17.43
C SER A 233 -0.30 32.14 -17.32
N ASN A 234 0.01 33.41 -17.08
CA ASN A 234 -0.95 34.52 -17.14
C ASN A 234 -1.50 34.67 -18.56
#